data_AF-A0A256ZH68-F1
#
_entry.id   AF-A0A256ZH68-F1
#
_cell.length_a   1.000
_cell.length_b   1.000
_cell.length_c   1.000
_cell.angle_alpha   90.00
_cell.angle_beta   90.00
_cell.angle_gamma   90.00
#
_symmetry.space_group_name_H-M   'P 1'
#
loop_
_entity.id
_entity.type
_entity.pdbx_description
1 polymer ?
#
loop_
_entity_poly.entity_id
_entity_poly.type
_entity_poly.pdbx_seq_one_letter_code
_entity_poly.pdbx_strand_id
1 'polypeptide(L)'
;MVSITEAQELMRKYYYHRDSARGLYATFTWFVEEVGELADAILSNNLGLVEEEVADVLAWLLSIANLLNIDAEEAFKRKYLSPKPPQ
;
A
#
# COMPACT_ATOMS: atom_id res chain seq x y z
N MET A 1 6.37 -15.72 -9.09
CA MET A 1 5.55 -15.12 -8.01
C MET A 1 6.24 -13.84 -7.63
N VAL A 2 5.49 -12.73 -7.56
CA VAL A 2 6.01 -11.45 -7.08
C VAL A 2 5.77 -11.39 -5.57
N SER A 3 6.80 -11.07 -4.78
CA SER A 3 6.70 -10.88 -3.33
C SER A 3 6.24 -9.46 -2.97
N ILE A 4 5.83 -9.22 -1.71
CA ILE A 4 5.47 -7.88 -1.25
C ILE A 4 6.72 -6.99 -1.24
N THR A 5 7.87 -7.51 -0.82
CA THR A 5 9.15 -6.80 -0.90
C THR A 5 9.50 -6.42 -2.35
N GLU A 6 9.29 -7.32 -3.32
CA GLU A 6 9.54 -7.00 -4.74
C GLU A 6 8.59 -5.89 -5.26
N ALA A 7 7.31 -5.95 -4.90
CA ALA A 7 6.36 -4.87 -5.23
C ALA A 7 6.75 -3.55 -4.54
N GLN A 8 7.21 -3.60 -3.29
CA GLN A 8 7.64 -2.43 -2.55
C GLN A 8 8.86 -1.76 -3.18
N GLU A 9 9.82 -2.54 -3.67
CA GLU A 9 11.00 -2.03 -4.39
C GLU A 9 10.63 -1.43 -5.75
N LEU A 10 9.61 -1.94 -6.43
CA LEU A 10 9.06 -1.29 -7.63
C LEU A 10 8.48 0.08 -7.29
N MET A 11 7.69 0.19 -6.22
CA MET A 11 7.15 1.48 -5.78
C MET A 11 8.26 2.45 -5.37
N ARG A 12 9.30 1.95 -4.68
CA ARG A 12 10.49 2.74 -4.35
C ARG A 12 11.16 3.28 -5.60
N LYS A 13 11.41 2.41 -6.59
CA LYS A 13 12.07 2.76 -7.84
C LYS A 13 11.31 3.84 -8.62
N TYR A 14 9.99 3.74 -8.69
CA TYR A 14 9.18 4.64 -9.51
C TYR A 14 8.79 5.94 -8.81
N TYR A 15 8.49 5.90 -7.51
CA TYR A 15 7.79 7.00 -6.84
C TYR A 15 8.56 7.63 -5.68
N TYR A 16 9.59 6.97 -5.13
CA TYR A 16 10.25 7.42 -3.89
C TYR A 16 10.73 8.87 -3.92
N HIS A 17 11.35 9.31 -5.03
CA HIS A 17 11.82 10.69 -5.13
C HIS A 17 10.67 11.71 -5.06
N ARG A 18 9.54 11.42 -5.72
CA ARG A 18 8.35 12.27 -5.71
C ARG A 18 7.69 12.24 -4.33
N ASP A 19 7.53 11.05 -3.76
CA ASP A 19 6.91 10.84 -2.46
C ASP A 19 7.71 11.49 -1.34
N SER A 20 9.04 11.39 -1.41
CA SER A 20 9.95 12.02 -0.45
C SER A 20 9.88 13.55 -0.54
N ALA A 21 9.80 14.11 -1.75
CA ALA A 21 9.63 15.55 -1.95
C ALA A 21 8.26 16.06 -1.47
N ARG A 22 7.18 15.28 -1.68
CA ARG A 22 5.83 15.59 -1.21
C ARG A 22 5.69 15.46 0.31
N GLY A 23 6.44 14.54 0.91
CA GLY A 23 6.45 14.28 2.35
C GLY A 23 5.39 13.26 2.80
N LEU A 24 5.60 12.73 4.00
CA LEU A 24 4.81 11.62 4.55
C LEU A 24 3.31 11.94 4.65
N TYR A 25 2.93 13.07 5.26
CA TYR A 25 1.52 13.39 5.51
C TYR A 25 0.73 13.61 4.24
N ALA A 26 1.29 14.33 3.27
CA ALA A 26 0.65 14.50 1.98
C ALA A 26 0.59 13.19 1.18
N THR A 27 1.59 12.31 1.29
CA THR A 27 1.53 10.96 0.71
C THR A 27 0.46 10.09 1.38
N PHE A 28 0.28 10.24 2.70
CA PHE A 28 -0.81 9.59 3.44
C PHE A 28 -2.19 10.11 3.02
N THR A 29 -2.33 11.39 2.66
CA THR A 29 -3.59 11.91 2.09
C THR A 29 -3.98 11.20 0.80
N TRP A 30 -3.02 10.97 -0.11
CA TRP A 30 -3.26 10.20 -1.33
C TRP A 30 -3.65 8.75 -1.02
N PHE A 31 -2.98 8.10 -0.06
CA PHE A 31 -3.41 6.77 0.38
C PHE A 31 -4.87 6.75 0.87
N VAL A 32 -5.33 7.78 1.59
CA VAL A 32 -6.71 7.85 2.07
C VAL A 32 -7.72 8.11 0.94
N GLU A 33 -7.33 8.88 -0.07
CA GLU A 33 -8.12 9.11 -1.29
C GLU A 33 -8.44 7.79 -1.99
N GLU A 34 -7.43 6.94 -2.17
CA GLU A 34 -7.50 5.67 -2.89
C GLU A 34 -8.30 4.62 -2.09
N VAL A 35 -8.28 4.71 -0.76
CA VAL A 35 -9.20 3.95 0.10
C VAL A 35 -10.66 4.39 -0.13
N GLY A 36 -10.88 5.68 -0.41
CA GLY A 36 -12.19 6.21 -0.78
C GLY A 36 -12.65 5.71 -2.15
N GLU A 37 -11.77 5.73 -3.15
CA GLU A 37 -12.04 5.21 -4.49
C GLU A 37 -12.35 3.70 -4.45
N LEU A 38 -11.60 2.93 -3.65
CA LEU A 38 -11.94 1.53 -3.37
C LEU A 38 -13.35 1.37 -2.76
N ALA A 39 -13.73 2.22 -1.82
CA ALA A 39 -15.05 2.16 -1.21
C ALA A 39 -16.16 2.44 -2.24
N ASP A 40 -15.98 3.43 -3.11
CA ASP A 40 -16.92 3.77 -4.18
C ASP A 40 -17.02 2.64 -5.22
N ALA A 41 -15.89 2.03 -5.59
CA ALA A 41 -15.84 0.87 -6.48
C ALA A 41 -16.65 -0.31 -5.91
N ILE A 42 -16.50 -0.60 -4.61
CA ILE A 42 -17.26 -1.65 -3.91
C ILE A 42 -18.76 -1.32 -3.91
N LEU A 43 -19.14 -0.08 -3.56
CA LEU A 43 -20.54 0.35 -3.52
C LEU A 43 -21.20 0.28 -4.92
N SER A 44 -20.42 0.48 -5.97
CA SER A 44 -20.89 0.38 -7.36
C SER A 44 -21.05 -1.06 -7.87
N ASN A 45 -20.63 -2.08 -7.10
CA ASN A 45 -20.54 -3.48 -7.53
C ASN A 45 -19.74 -3.70 -8.82
N ASN A 46 -18.77 -2.83 -9.11
CA ASN A 46 -17.91 -2.94 -10.27
C ASN A 46 -16.61 -3.65 -9.91
N LEU A 47 -16.57 -4.98 -10.09
CA LEU A 47 -15.39 -5.79 -9.76
C LEU A 47 -14.12 -5.39 -10.53
N GLY A 48 -14.26 -4.85 -11.75
CA GLY A 48 -13.11 -4.37 -12.52
C GLY A 48 -12.45 -3.16 -11.86
N LEU A 49 -13.26 -2.20 -11.39
CA LEU A 49 -12.75 -1.07 -10.61
C LEU A 49 -12.20 -1.54 -9.27
N VAL A 50 -12.88 -2.46 -8.56
CA VAL A 50 -12.38 -2.98 -7.29
C VAL A 50 -10.98 -3.59 -7.43
N GLU A 51 -10.69 -4.30 -8.52
CA GLU A 51 -9.36 -4.85 -8.76
C GLU A 51 -8.29 -3.76 -8.94
N GLU A 52 -8.61 -2.70 -9.68
CA GLU A 52 -7.75 -1.52 -9.89
C GLU A 52 -7.46 -0.82 -8.56
N GLU A 53 -8.51 -0.46 -7.82
CA GLU A 53 -8.38 0.28 -6.56
C GLU A 53 -7.68 -0.55 -5.45
N VAL A 54 -7.84 -1.88 -5.45
CA VAL A 54 -7.06 -2.75 -4.54
C VAL A 54 -5.56 -2.65 -4.83
N ALA A 55 -5.18 -2.56 -6.11
CA ALA A 55 -3.79 -2.40 -6.50
C ALA A 55 -3.25 -1.03 -6.10
N ASP A 56 -4.04 0.03 -6.26
CA ASP A 56 -3.61 1.39 -5.90
C ASP A 56 -3.51 1.60 -4.39
N VAL A 57 -4.47 1.09 -3.61
CA VAL A 57 -4.37 1.07 -2.14
C VAL A 57 -3.11 0.34 -1.67
N LEU A 58 -2.77 -0.79 -2.29
CA LEU A 58 -1.53 -1.50 -2.00
C LEU A 58 -0.30 -0.67 -2.39
N ALA A 59 -0.27 -0.09 -3.58
CA ALA A 59 0.84 0.73 -4.08
C ALA A 59 1.13 1.90 -3.13
N TRP A 60 0.11 2.63 -2.72
CA TRP A 60 0.25 3.77 -1.80
C TRP A 60 0.67 3.36 -0.39
N LEU A 61 0.18 2.22 0.12
CA LEU A 61 0.66 1.66 1.38
C LEU A 61 2.17 1.34 1.31
N LEU A 62 2.64 0.77 0.20
CA LEU A 62 4.05 0.47 0.00
C LEU A 62 4.91 1.74 -0.18
N SER A 63 4.37 2.79 -0.82
CA SER A 63 5.02 4.11 -0.84
C SER A 63 5.18 4.69 0.57
N ILE A 64 4.17 4.60 1.43
CA ILE A 64 4.26 5.01 2.84
C ILE A 64 5.33 4.19 3.57
N ALA A 65 5.33 2.85 3.38
CA ALA A 65 6.33 1.98 3.99
C ALA A 65 7.76 2.36 3.58
N ASN A 66 7.96 2.72 2.30
CA ASN A 66 9.24 3.20 1.80
C ASN A 66 9.70 4.52 2.45
N LEU A 67 8.79 5.49 2.63
CA LEU A 67 9.10 6.75 3.31
C LEU A 67 9.48 6.53 4.78
N LEU A 68 8.86 5.55 5.43
CA LEU A 68 9.11 5.20 6.83
C LEU A 68 10.29 4.22 7.00
N ASN A 69 10.90 3.75 5.90
CA ASN A 69 11.92 2.70 5.90
C ASN A 69 11.46 1.42 6.62
N ILE A 70 10.23 1.01 6.37
CA ILE A 70 9.62 -0.23 6.89
C ILE A 70 9.54 -1.22 5.74
N ASP A 71 10.02 -2.45 5.93
CA ASP A 71 9.71 -3.57 5.05
C ASP A 71 8.31 -4.11 5.41
N ALA A 72 7.36 -3.98 4.47
CA ALA A 72 5.97 -4.33 4.67
C ALA A 72 5.77 -5.86 4.81
N GLU A 73 6.54 -6.65 4.08
CA GLU A 73 6.46 -8.11 4.12
C GLU A 73 6.91 -8.64 5.49
N GLU A 74 8.05 -8.18 5.99
CA GLU A 74 8.58 -8.53 7.30
C GLU A 74 7.72 -7.98 8.45
N ALA A 75 7.10 -6.80 8.28
CA ALA A 75 6.09 -6.30 9.21
C ALA A 75 4.88 -7.24 9.28
N PHE A 76 4.36 -7.69 8.13
CA PHE A 76 3.26 -8.65 8.07
C PHE A 76 3.64 -9.99 8.70
N LYS A 77 4.80 -10.56 8.32
CA LYS A 77 5.28 -11.85 8.84
C LYS A 77 5.38 -11.84 10.36
N ARG A 78 6.00 -10.81 10.95
CA ARG A 78 6.13 -10.69 12.42
C ARG A 78 4.77 -10.67 13.10
N LYS A 79 3.79 -9.95 12.53
CA LYS A 79 2.47 -9.78 13.13
C LYS A 79 1.56 -11.00 12.95
N TYR A 80 1.57 -11.64 11.78
CA TYR A 80 0.54 -12.63 11.40
C TYR A 80 1.05 -14.06 11.21
N LEU A 81 2.35 -14.27 10.97
CA LEU A 81 2.92 -15.62 10.87
C LEU A 81 3.44 -16.16 12.21
N SER A 82 3.29 -15.40 13.29
CA SER A 82 3.46 -15.90 14.64
C SER A 82 2.36 -16.93 14.97
N PRO A 83 2.63 -17.97 15.79
CA PRO A 83 1.72 -19.09 16.04
C PRO A 83 0.43 -18.72 16.79
N LYS A 84 0.24 -17.46 17.17
CA LYS A 84 -0.97 -16.93 17.79
C LYS A 84 -1.46 -15.74 16.97
N PRO A 85 -2.77 -15.61 16.72
CA PRO A 85 -3.30 -14.43 16.05
C PRO A 85 -2.90 -13.18 16.84
N PRO A 86 -2.49 -12.10 16.15
CA PRO A 86 -2.17 -10.84 16.81
C PRO A 86 -3.40 -10.32 17.56
N GLN A 87 -3.18 -9.75 18.75
CA GLN A 87 -4.21 -9.03 19.51
C GLN A 87 -4.58 -7.70 18.82
#